data_AF-A0A0A1HQP9-F1
#
_entry.id   AF-A0A0A1HQP9-F1
#
_cell.length_a   1.000
_cell.length_b   1.000
_cell.length_c   1.000
_cell.angle_alpha   90.00
_cell.angle_beta   90.00
_cell.angle_gamma   90.00
#
_symmetry.space_group_name_H-M   'P 1'
#
loop_
_entity.id
_entity.type
_entity.pdbx_description
1 polymer ?
#
loop_
_entity_poly.entity_id
_entity_poly.type
_entity_poly.pdbx_seq_one_letter_code
_entity_poly.pdbx_strand_id
1 'polypeptide(L)' 'MPTEYSLSDVLERLYQNQLALEAAVMELTLKVEDQDATEIGANVRGALQTIGENAGHIKQGLAKLRATGH' A
#
# COMPACT_ATOMS: atom_id res chain seq x y z
N MET A 1 16.19 -3.40 -25.89
CA MET A 1 15.28 -2.31 -25.51
C MET A 1 15.67 -1.87 -24.12
N PRO A 2 16.02 -0.60 -23.87
CA PRO A 2 16.22 -0.15 -22.50
C PRO A 2 14.87 -0.24 -21.78
N THR A 3 14.92 -0.67 -20.52
CA THR A 3 13.81 -1.13 -19.68
C THR A 3 12.58 -0.21 -19.73
N GLU A 4 11.40 -0.78 -20.04
CA GLU A 4 10.13 -0.08 -20.30
C GLU A 4 9.60 0.83 -19.16
N TYR A 5 10.20 0.79 -17.97
CA TYR A 5 9.77 1.58 -16.82
C TYR A 5 10.98 2.05 -16.00
N SER A 6 10.98 3.32 -15.60
CA SER A 6 11.95 3.84 -14.63
C SER A 6 11.67 3.29 -13.23
N LEU A 7 12.65 3.38 -12.33
CA LEU A 7 12.44 3.03 -10.93
C LEU A 7 11.31 3.88 -10.30
N SER A 8 11.24 5.17 -10.65
CA SER A 8 10.16 6.06 -10.21
C SER A 8 8.79 5.57 -10.68
N ASP A 9 8.68 5.12 -11.94
CA ASP A 9 7.40 4.63 -12.48
C ASP A 9 6.93 3.37 -11.75
N VAL A 10 7.84 2.43 -11.48
CA VAL A 10 7.51 1.20 -10.75
C VAL A 10 7.10 1.52 -9.31
N LEU A 11 7.83 2.40 -8.62
CA LEU A 11 7.51 2.80 -7.25
C LEU A 11 6.19 3.57 -7.17
N GLU A 12 5.87 4.41 -8.14
CA GLU A 12 4.58 5.11 -8.20
C GLU A 12 3.43 4.12 -8.37
N ARG A 13 3.58 3.11 -9.23
CA ARG A 13 2.60 2.02 -9.35
C ARG A 13 2.47 1.19 -8.07
N LEU A 14 3.57 0.91 -7.38
CA LEU A 14 3.52 0.21 -6.08
C LEU A 14 2.84 1.04 -5.01
N TYR A 15 3.03 2.36 -4.98
CA TYR A 15 2.28 3.26 -4.10
C TYR A 15 0.78 3.21 -4.39
N GLN A 16 0.37 3.24 -5.66
CA GLN A 16 -1.05 3.10 -6.02
C GLN A 16 -1.61 1.73 -5.62
N ASN A 17 -0.82 0.67 -5.73
CA ASN A 17 -1.22 -0.65 -5.23
C ASN A 17 -1.46 -0.62 -3.72
N GLN A 18 -0.63 0.07 -2.92
CA GLN A 18 -0.88 0.20 -1.49
C GLN A 18 -2.24 0.86 -1.20
N LEU A 19 -2.57 1.96 -1.89
CA LEU A 19 -3.85 2.64 -1.72
C LEU A 19 -5.04 1.77 -2.12
N ALA A 20 -4.93 1.06 -3.25
CA ALA A 20 -5.98 0.18 -3.73
C ALA A 20 -6.19 -1.02 -2.80
N LEU A 21 -5.11 -1.61 -2.29
CA LEU A 21 -5.17 -2.71 -1.34
C LEU A 21 -5.73 -2.27 0.01
N GLU A 22 -5.35 -1.08 0.50
CA GLU A 22 -5.93 -0.51 1.72
C GLU A 22 -7.45 -0.38 1.60
N ALA A 23 -7.91 0.25 0.51
CA ALA A 23 -9.33 0.43 0.24
C ALA A 23 -10.07 -0.91 0.11
N ALA A 24 -9.50 -1.88 -0.62
CA ALA A 24 -10.10 -3.20 -0.80
C ALA A 24 -10.20 -3.97 0.53
N VAL A 25 -9.16 -3.93 1.37
CA VAL A 25 -9.17 -4.60 2.67
C VAL A 25 -10.15 -3.92 3.63
N MET A 26 -10.21 -2.59 3.64
CA MET A 26 -11.22 -1.85 4.42
C MET A 26 -12.65 -2.20 3.98
N GLU A 27 -12.93 -2.21 2.67
CA GLU A 27 -14.27 -2.54 2.15
C GLU A 27 -14.65 -4.00 2.44
N LEU A 28 -13.72 -4.94 2.27
CA LEU A 28 -13.96 -6.34 2.63
C LEU A 28 -14.23 -6.50 4.12
N THR A 29 -13.50 -5.77 4.97
CA THR A 29 -13.71 -5.77 6.43
C THR A 29 -15.13 -5.32 6.76
N LEU A 30 -15.57 -4.19 6.19
CA LEU A 30 -16.93 -3.67 6.37
C LEU A 30 -18.01 -4.64 5.87
N LYS A 31 -17.75 -5.38 4.78
CA LYS A 31 -18.69 -6.39 4.25
C LYS A 31 -18.80 -7.65 5.08
N VAL A 32 -17.78 -7.95 5.89
CA VAL A 32 -17.76 -9.11 6.80
C VAL A 32 -18.00 -8.69 8.24
N GLU A 33 -18.54 -7.48 8.50
CA GLU A 33 -18.94 -7.02 9.84
C GLU A 33 -20.20 -7.77 10.33
N ASP A 34 -19.98 -9.04 10.65
CA ASP A 34 -20.64 -9.76 11.73
C ASP A 34 -19.70 -10.90 12.16
N GLN A 35 -19.84 -11.34 13.41
CA GLN A 35 -19.09 -12.39 14.13
C GLN A 35 -18.00 -11.85 15.04
N ASP A 36 -18.03 -12.32 16.30
CA ASP A 36 -17.07 -12.18 17.41
C ASP A 36 -15.62 -12.63 17.09
N ALA A 37 -15.15 -12.43 15.85
CA ALA A 37 -13.88 -12.87 15.31
C ALA A 37 -12.75 -11.88 15.64
N THR A 38 -12.41 -11.81 16.93
CA THR A 38 -11.34 -10.93 17.45
C THR A 38 -10.00 -11.12 16.73
N GLU A 39 -9.67 -12.36 16.35
CA GLU A 39 -8.45 -12.69 15.60
C GLU A 39 -8.46 -12.16 14.17
N ILE A 40 -9.58 -12.30 13.43
CA ILE A 40 -9.70 -11.77 12.07
C ILE A 40 -9.57 -10.24 12.10
N GLY A 41 -10.22 -9.58 13.05
CA GLY A 41 -10.10 -8.13 13.22
C GLY A 41 -8.68 -7.68 13.56
N ALA A 42 -7.93 -8.45 14.36
CA ALA A 42 -6.53 -8.16 14.66
C ALA A 42 -5.64 -8.31 13.42
N ASN A 43 -5.84 -9.37 12.63
CA ASN A 43 -5.10 -9.61 11.39
C ASN A 43 -5.37 -8.52 10.34
N VAL A 44 -6.63 -8.11 10.16
CA VAL A 44 -7.01 -7.00 9.29
C VAL A 44 -6.32 -5.71 9.71
N ARG A 45 -6.38 -5.35 11.00
CA ARG A 45 -5.72 -4.13 11.49
C ARG A 45 -4.20 -4.16 11.29
N GLY A 46 -3.57 -5.30 11.55
CA GLY A 46 -2.14 -5.48 11.30
C GLY A 46 -1.77 -5.35 9.82
N ALA A 47 -2.61 -5.90 8.92
CA ALA A 47 -2.43 -5.75 7.49
C ALA A 47 -2.57 -4.29 7.03
N LEU A 48 -3.62 -3.60 7.48
CA LEU A 48 -3.84 -2.18 7.16
C LEU A 48 -2.69 -1.30 7.67
N GLN A 49 -2.19 -1.55 8.89
CA GLN A 49 -1.02 -0.85 9.43
C GLN A 49 0.21 -1.03 8.52
N THR A 50 0.52 -2.29 8.16
CA THR A 50 1.66 -2.61 7.28
C THR A 50 1.51 -1.96 5.91
N ILE A 51 0.29 -1.94 5.36
CA ILE A 51 -0.01 -1.32 4.08
C ILE A 51 0.26 0.19 4.13
N GLY A 52 -0.20 0.87 5.18
CA GLY A 52 0.01 2.31 5.37
C GLY A 52 1.48 2.66 5.59
N GLU A 53 2.22 1.88 6.38
CA GLU A 53 3.66 2.05 6.58
C GLU A 53 4.43 1.93 5.26
N ASN A 54 4.11 0.92 4.46
CA ASN A 54 4.71 0.74 3.13
C ASN A 54 4.36 1.89 2.17
N ALA A 55 3.10 2.36 2.17
CA ALA A 55 2.70 3.52 1.37
C ALA A 55 3.52 4.77 1.74
N GLY A 56 3.72 4.99 3.05
CA GLY A 56 4.55 6.07 3.57
C GLY A 56 6.00 5.97 3.11
N HIS A 57 6.63 4.80 3.26
CA HIS A 57 8.01 4.56 2.82
C HIS A 57 8.19 4.76 1.31
N ILE A 58 7.29 4.22 0.49
CA ILE A 58 7.35 4.37 -0.97
C ILE A 58 7.20 5.85 -1.36
N LYS A 59 6.23 6.56 -0.77
CA LYS A 59 6.02 7.99 -1.04
C LYS A 59 7.24 8.84 -0.69
N GLN A 60 7.89 8.56 0.44
CA GLN A 60 9.14 9.23 0.83
C GLN A 60 10.31 8.87 -0.09
N GLY A 61 10.43 7.60 -0.49
CA GLY A 61 11.44 7.15 -1.45
C GLY A 61 11.29 7.82 -2.81
N LEU A 62 10.07 7.92 -3.33
CA LEU A 62 9.74 8.64 -4.56
C LEU A 62 10.13 10.11 -4.49
N ALA A 63 9.79 10.79 -3.39
CA ALA A 63 10.17 12.19 -3.19
C ALA A 63 11.69 12.39 -3.25
N LYS A 64 12.47 11.47 -2.66
CA LYS A 64 13.95 11.49 -2.70
C LYS A 64 14.50 11.21 -4.09
N LEU A 65 13.94 10.27 -4.84
CA LEU A 65 14.37 9.96 -6.21
C LEU A 65 14.15 11.17 -7.13
N ARG A 66 12.95 11.74 -7.10
CA ARG A 66 12.62 12.94 -7.88
C ARG A 66 13.50 14.14 -7.52
N ALA A 67 13.89 14.29 -6.26
CA ALA A 67 14.80 15.35 -5.81
C ALA A 67 16.25 15.13 -6.27
N THR A 68 16.67 13.89 -6.49
CA THR A 68 18.04 13.54 -6.91
C THR A 68 18.21 13.39 -8.42
N GLY A 69 17.15 13.61 -9.22
CA GLY A 69 17.20 13.62 -10.68
C GLY A 69 17.37 12.25 -11.33
N HIS A 70 16.99 11.17 -10.63
CA HIS A 70 16.95 9.81 -11.16
C HIS A 70 15.60 9.45 -11.76
#